data_AF-A0A844EHY8-F1
#
_entry.id   AF-A0A844EHY8-F1
#
_cell.length_a   1.000
_cell.length_b   1.000
_cell.length_c   1.000
_cell.angle_alpha   90.00
_cell.angle_beta   90.00
_cell.angle_gamma   90.00
#
_symmetry.space_group_name_H-M   'P 1'
#
loop_
_entity.id
_entity.type
_entity.pdbx_description
1 polymer ?
#
loop_
_entity_poly.entity_id
_entity_poly.type
_entity_poly.pdbx_seq_one_letter_code
_entity_poly.pdbx_strand_id
1 'polypeptide(L)'
;MQLPEFQRDWTWDDNRIRGIIASLSQGYPMGAIMRLQYGNPDIQFKYRTITGVKGVSVKPEHLILDGQQRLTSIYQATSSKEPVSTKTEKGKAIKRYYYLSMEKCLDDDEDRFDAVLSIPEDRKIKENFDRDVKLDLSTREYEYENKLFPVNIVFDSNAVMDWFMGYMTHYGMKPEAMDEFKRFQADVLNTISGYKLPVITLDKSTPREAVCKVFENVNTGGVPLTVFELVTATYATRDFDLRKDWVQCRNTICGFGDTLRTDLFDGIDETTFLTTVCLYTSYLNKQSGKTNTISCKKKDVLGLPYESYIANRDAVLSGFKIAKEFLLRDQCVFRQRDLPYTTQLIPLAAICAVLGKSKCNEPNTIKTLSRWYWCGILGEMYGGANETRYAYDIEDMVEAVNGRPNAMHTINSAVFSSTRLLTLQTRLSAAYKGIMALLYKEKCRDFMNNTTIDIVNSMLESPDIHHIFPEAYCEKMGIKRERYNSIINKTPILPATNRSIGGNAPSEYLGAILKKVDGLTENELQARVESHFINYAELKADNFNGYFIDRAKSLLNLIEKAMNKPVTDRDAENTLDQFGASLA
;
A
#
# COMPACT_ATOMS: atom_id res chain seq x y z
N MET A 1 15.30 27.22 -10.06
CA MET A 1 14.97 25.85 -9.59
C MET A 1 13.91 25.95 -8.52
N GLN A 2 12.92 25.07 -8.50
CA GLN A 2 11.84 25.05 -7.50
C GLN A 2 11.55 23.62 -7.03
N LEU A 3 10.71 23.49 -6.01
CA LEU A 3 10.27 22.20 -5.47
C LEU A 3 8.91 21.84 -6.08
N PRO A 4 8.65 20.58 -6.46
CA PRO A 4 7.28 20.13 -6.68
C PRO A 4 6.43 20.30 -5.41
N GLU A 5 5.19 20.75 -5.55
CA GLU A 5 4.30 21.05 -4.41
C GLU A 5 3.97 19.80 -3.57
N PHE A 6 3.93 18.62 -4.20
CA PHE A 6 3.68 17.36 -3.52
C PHE A 6 4.87 16.87 -2.66
N GLN A 7 6.05 17.49 -2.76
CA GLN A 7 7.15 17.16 -1.86
C GLN A 7 6.84 17.64 -0.45
N ARG A 8 7.16 16.81 0.55
CA ARG A 8 6.96 17.16 1.96
C ARG A 8 7.73 18.41 2.34
N ASP A 9 7.20 19.08 3.36
CA ASP A 9 7.86 20.23 3.96
C ASP A 9 9.26 19.91 4.47
N TRP A 10 10.06 20.96 4.59
CA TRP A 10 11.38 20.90 5.16
C TRP A 10 11.30 20.57 6.65
N THR A 11 12.06 19.57 7.11
CA THR A 11 11.93 18.97 8.45
C THR A 11 13.28 18.69 9.14
N TRP A 12 14.39 19.19 8.59
CA TRP A 12 15.70 19.01 9.22
C TRP A 12 15.82 19.75 10.54
N ASP A 13 16.42 19.08 11.52
CA ASP A 13 16.77 19.63 12.82
C ASP A 13 18.10 20.41 12.78
N ASP A 14 18.36 21.14 13.86
CA ASP A 14 19.55 21.97 14.05
C ASP A 14 20.88 21.22 13.88
N ASN A 15 20.98 19.99 14.41
CA ASN A 15 22.21 19.19 14.33
C ASN A 15 22.51 18.79 12.87
N ARG A 16 21.50 18.41 12.09
CA ARG A 16 21.69 18.11 10.65
C ARG A 16 22.16 19.33 9.86
N ILE A 17 21.69 20.52 10.23
CA ILE A 17 22.09 21.78 9.57
C ILE A 17 23.53 22.13 9.96
N ARG A 18 23.92 21.99 11.23
CA ARG A 18 25.32 22.13 11.65
C ARG A 18 26.24 21.16 10.91
N GLY A 19 25.80 19.90 10.79
CA GLY A 19 26.55 18.85 10.09
C GLY A 19 26.78 19.15 8.61
N ILE A 20 25.76 19.65 7.89
CA ILE A 20 25.94 19.99 6.47
C ILE A 20 26.84 21.22 6.27
N ILE A 21 26.80 22.21 7.18
CA ILE A 21 27.71 23.36 7.15
C ILE A 21 29.15 22.88 7.40
N ALA A 22 29.37 21.98 8.37
CA ALA A 22 30.67 21.43 8.67
C ALA A 22 31.27 20.68 7.45
N SER A 23 30.49 19.79 6.85
CA SER A 23 30.89 19.07 5.63
C SER A 23 31.16 20.01 4.45
N LEU A 24 30.35 21.05 4.25
CA LEU A 24 30.58 22.08 3.23
C LEU A 24 31.88 22.85 3.48
N SER A 25 32.19 23.16 4.75
CA SER A 25 33.42 23.87 5.13
C SER A 25 34.71 23.06 4.95
N GLN A 26 34.62 21.72 4.98
CA GLN A 26 35.73 20.81 4.74
C GLN A 26 35.80 20.30 3.29
N GLY A 27 34.84 20.66 2.45
CA GLY A 27 34.75 20.14 1.08
C GLY A 27 34.40 18.65 1.02
N TYR A 28 33.80 18.08 2.07
CA TYR A 28 33.43 16.67 2.10
C TYR A 28 32.25 16.35 1.16
N PRO A 29 32.19 15.13 0.58
CA PRO A 29 31.10 14.75 -0.31
C PRO A 29 29.73 14.79 0.38
N MET A 30 28.81 15.63 -0.11
CA MET A 30 27.45 15.77 0.41
C MET A 30 26.40 15.07 -0.45
N GLY A 31 26.83 14.16 -1.33
CA GLY A 31 26.01 13.45 -2.31
C GLY A 31 25.65 14.30 -3.54
N ALA A 32 24.67 13.84 -4.33
CA ALA A 32 24.20 14.53 -5.54
C ALA A 32 22.79 15.11 -5.33
N ILE A 33 22.45 16.14 -6.12
CA ILE A 33 21.08 16.63 -6.30
C ILE A 33 20.51 16.04 -7.58
N MET A 34 19.23 15.67 -7.55
CA MET A 34 18.52 15.28 -8.75
C MET A 34 17.47 16.32 -9.12
N ARG A 35 17.41 16.68 -10.40
CA ARG A 35 16.42 17.63 -10.92
C ARG A 35 15.78 17.15 -12.21
N LEU A 36 14.53 17.54 -12.43
CA LEU A 36 13.79 17.38 -13.67
C LEU A 36 13.78 18.70 -14.43
N GLN A 37 14.14 18.69 -15.71
CA GLN A 37 13.91 19.84 -16.58
C GLN A 37 12.40 20.03 -16.78
N TYR A 38 11.89 21.19 -16.41
CA TYR A 38 10.46 21.51 -16.45
C TYR A 38 10.03 21.99 -17.83
N GLY A 39 8.77 21.74 -18.20
CA GLY A 39 8.21 22.15 -19.50
C GLY A 39 7.79 21.01 -20.43
N ASN A 40 7.76 19.76 -19.95
CA ASN A 40 7.08 18.67 -20.63
C ASN A 40 5.55 18.87 -20.52
N PRO A 41 4.79 18.90 -21.62
CA PRO A 41 3.32 18.99 -21.60
C PRO A 41 2.65 17.87 -20.78
N ASP A 42 3.22 16.67 -20.78
CA ASP A 42 2.70 15.46 -20.13
C ASP A 42 3.06 15.38 -18.63
N ILE A 43 3.98 16.22 -18.16
CA ILE A 43 4.43 16.28 -16.77
C ILE A 43 4.31 17.72 -16.27
N GLN A 44 3.09 18.06 -15.85
CA GLN A 44 2.82 19.31 -15.16
C GLN A 44 2.63 19.02 -13.67
N PHE A 45 3.53 19.57 -12.86
CA PHE A 45 3.42 19.53 -11.41
C PHE A 45 3.23 20.95 -10.92
N LYS A 46 2.32 21.15 -9.96
CA LYS A 46 2.36 22.38 -9.18
C LYS A 46 3.72 22.47 -8.49
N TYR A 47 4.22 23.68 -8.35
CA TYR A 47 5.56 23.95 -7.84
C TYR A 47 5.52 25.07 -6.81
N ARG A 48 6.47 25.02 -5.88
CA ARG A 48 6.64 25.99 -4.82
C ARG A 48 8.10 26.38 -4.69
N THR A 49 8.36 27.56 -4.13
CA THR A 49 9.72 28.00 -3.86
C THR A 49 10.35 27.15 -2.75
N ILE A 50 11.69 27.14 -2.70
CA ILE A 50 12.43 26.60 -1.55
C ILE A 50 12.03 27.39 -0.30
N THR A 51 11.88 26.71 0.84
CA THR A 51 11.51 27.34 2.11
C THR A 51 12.46 28.51 2.42
N GLY A 52 11.89 29.68 2.71
CA GLY A 52 12.64 30.92 2.99
C GLY A 52 12.83 31.85 1.77
N VAL A 53 12.59 31.39 0.55
CA VAL A 53 12.59 32.25 -0.65
C VAL A 53 11.26 32.99 -0.75
N LYS A 54 11.29 34.33 -0.68
CA LYS A 54 10.11 35.22 -0.80
C LYS A 54 10.10 35.95 -2.15
N GLY A 55 8.91 36.29 -2.65
CA GLY A 55 8.74 37.27 -3.73
C GLY A 55 9.07 36.79 -5.15
N VAL A 56 9.12 35.48 -5.40
CA VAL A 56 9.43 34.91 -6.72
C VAL A 56 8.21 34.14 -7.24
N SER A 57 7.56 34.68 -8.28
CA SER A 57 6.52 33.99 -9.06
C SER A 57 7.00 33.85 -10.50
N VAL A 58 7.85 32.87 -10.73
CA VAL A 58 8.46 32.61 -12.04
C VAL A 58 8.24 31.13 -12.35
N LYS A 59 7.97 30.79 -13.60
CA LYS A 59 7.90 29.38 -14.02
C LYS A 59 9.30 28.76 -13.87
N PRO A 60 9.46 27.63 -13.17
CA PRO A 60 10.78 27.05 -12.99
C PRO A 60 11.27 26.43 -14.29
N GLU A 61 12.57 26.52 -14.55
CA GLU A 61 13.23 25.71 -15.60
C GLU A 61 13.50 24.28 -15.13
N HIS A 62 13.61 24.08 -13.82
CA HIS A 62 13.94 22.80 -13.22
C HIS A 62 13.22 22.61 -11.89
N LEU A 63 12.71 21.40 -11.67
CA LEU A 63 12.15 20.93 -10.40
C LEU A 63 13.15 20.02 -9.68
N ILE A 64 13.37 20.24 -8.40
CA ILE A 64 14.27 19.39 -7.58
C ILE A 64 13.51 18.13 -7.18
N LEU A 65 14.02 16.96 -7.57
CA LEU A 65 13.40 15.67 -7.24
C LEU A 65 14.00 15.05 -5.99
N ASP A 66 15.29 15.28 -5.75
CA ASP A 66 16.02 14.82 -4.58
C ASP A 66 17.00 15.88 -4.08
N GLY A 67 17.30 15.84 -2.78
CA GLY A 67 18.20 16.78 -2.13
C GLY A 67 17.48 18.02 -1.62
N GLN A 68 16.13 18.05 -1.63
CA GLN A 68 15.36 19.19 -1.18
C GLN A 68 15.74 19.64 0.24
N GLN A 69 15.96 18.70 1.16
CA GLN A 69 16.26 19.03 2.54
C GLN A 69 17.65 19.66 2.68
N ARG A 70 18.65 19.10 1.98
CA ARG A 70 20.03 19.60 1.94
C ARG A 70 20.09 21.00 1.34
N LEU A 71 19.52 21.18 0.15
CA LEU A 71 19.56 22.45 -0.57
C LEU A 71 18.82 23.55 0.18
N THR A 72 17.67 23.23 0.80
CA THR A 72 16.92 24.17 1.62
C THR A 72 17.72 24.59 2.85
N SER A 73 18.38 23.65 3.53
CA SER A 73 19.22 23.96 4.71
C SER A 73 20.42 24.83 4.34
N ILE A 74 21.12 24.53 3.24
CA ILE A 74 22.24 25.34 2.76
C ILE A 74 21.75 26.75 2.44
N TYR A 75 20.72 26.90 1.60
CA TYR A 75 20.18 28.21 1.24
C TYR A 75 19.79 29.05 2.48
N GLN A 76 19.07 28.45 3.43
CA GLN A 76 18.67 29.15 4.64
C GLN A 76 19.86 29.53 5.52
N ALA A 77 20.88 28.69 5.65
CA ALA A 77 22.04 28.98 6.49
C ALA A 77 23.03 29.96 5.86
N THR A 78 23.23 29.91 4.54
CA THR A 78 24.34 30.60 3.86
C THR A 78 23.93 31.84 3.08
N SER A 79 22.63 32.05 2.85
CA SER A 79 22.16 33.11 1.93
C SER A 79 20.94 33.88 2.45
N SER A 80 20.20 33.35 3.43
CA SER A 80 19.07 34.07 4.04
C SER A 80 19.56 35.13 5.03
N LYS A 81 18.94 36.32 5.01
CA LYS A 81 19.13 37.35 6.05
C LYS A 81 18.34 37.05 7.33
N GLU A 82 17.26 36.29 7.19
CA GLU A 82 16.39 35.84 8.28
C GLU A 82 16.99 34.61 8.98
N PRO A 83 16.75 34.41 10.30
CA PRO A 83 17.21 33.23 11.01
C PRO A 83 16.50 31.97 10.49
N VAL A 84 17.21 30.85 10.50
CA VAL A 84 16.71 29.55 10.05
C VAL A 84 15.66 29.03 11.03
N SER A 85 14.43 28.87 10.58
CA SER A 85 13.30 28.41 11.40
C SER A 85 13.25 26.88 11.46
N THR A 86 14.03 26.26 12.35
CA THR A 86 14.22 24.79 12.48
C THR A 86 13.62 24.22 13.78
N LYS A 87 13.99 23.00 14.14
CA LYS A 87 13.62 22.33 15.39
C LYS A 87 14.84 21.71 16.07
N THR A 88 14.76 21.57 17.38
CA THR A 88 15.70 20.75 18.16
C THR A 88 15.52 19.27 17.80
N GLU A 89 16.48 18.42 18.18
CA GLU A 89 16.39 16.97 18.06
C GLU A 89 15.13 16.38 18.73
N LYS A 90 14.64 17.04 19.80
CA LYS A 90 13.39 16.70 20.51
C LYS A 90 12.12 17.30 19.88
N GLY A 91 12.22 17.94 18.71
CA GLY A 91 11.09 18.47 17.96
C GLY A 91 10.60 19.87 18.34
N LYS A 92 11.18 20.52 19.35
CA LYS A 92 10.83 21.91 19.72
C LYS A 92 11.26 22.89 18.63
N ALA A 93 10.35 23.73 18.15
CA ALA A 93 10.63 24.78 17.17
C ALA A 93 11.59 25.85 17.73
N ILE A 94 12.57 26.25 16.93
CA ILE A 94 13.62 27.22 17.25
C ILE A 94 14.02 28.03 16.00
N LYS A 95 14.60 29.21 16.22
CA LYS A 95 15.18 30.03 15.14
C LYS A 95 16.65 30.27 15.41
N ARG A 96 17.50 30.05 14.40
CA ARG A 96 18.96 30.03 14.56
C ARG A 96 19.71 30.77 13.47
N TYR A 97 20.76 31.47 13.86
CA TYR A 97 21.86 31.89 13.00
C TYR A 97 23.04 30.94 13.21
N TYR A 98 23.78 30.66 12.13
CA TYR A 98 24.96 29.81 12.19
C TYR A 98 26.23 30.63 12.04
N TYR A 99 27.22 30.32 12.87
CA TYR A 99 28.54 30.96 12.87
C TYR A 99 29.63 29.90 12.80
N LEU A 100 30.76 30.25 12.19
CA LEU A 100 31.98 29.46 12.17
C LEU A 100 33.00 30.10 13.11
N SER A 101 33.48 29.34 14.09
CA SER A 101 34.63 29.76 14.90
C SER A 101 35.88 29.68 14.05
N MET A 102 36.56 30.81 13.85
CA MET A 102 37.80 30.83 13.06
C MET A 102 38.89 29.98 13.72
N GLU A 103 39.03 30.07 15.04
CA GLU A 103 40.04 29.30 15.80
C GLU A 103 39.80 27.80 15.66
N LYS A 104 38.60 27.31 16.00
CA LYS A 104 38.25 25.88 15.86
C LYS A 104 38.28 25.40 14.41
N CYS A 105 38.07 26.30 13.45
CA CYS A 105 38.17 25.97 12.04
C CYS A 105 39.61 25.83 11.53
N LEU A 106 40.59 26.36 12.24
CA LEU A 106 42.01 26.32 11.88
C LEU A 106 42.82 25.35 12.74
N ASP A 107 42.15 24.68 13.67
CA ASP A 107 42.68 23.62 14.52
C ASP A 107 42.41 22.25 13.88
N ASP A 108 43.45 21.48 13.64
CA ASP A 108 43.38 20.15 13.02
C ASP A 108 42.91 19.06 14.01
N ASP A 109 42.97 19.33 15.32
CA ASP A 109 42.56 18.39 16.37
C ASP A 109 41.08 18.54 16.79
N GLU A 110 40.39 19.57 16.31
CA GLU A 110 38.98 19.85 16.61
C GLU A 110 38.02 19.26 15.55
N ASP A 111 36.88 18.71 15.99
CA ASP A 111 35.83 18.32 15.06
C ASP A 111 35.19 19.57 14.44
N ARG A 112 35.14 19.63 13.10
CA ARG A 112 34.52 20.73 12.37
C ARG A 112 33.06 20.95 12.77
N PHE A 113 32.35 19.90 13.17
CA PHE A 113 31.00 20.01 13.68
C PHE A 113 30.89 20.96 14.88
N ASP A 114 31.89 20.96 15.76
CA ASP A 114 31.95 21.81 16.95
C ASP A 114 32.41 23.24 16.64
N ALA A 115 33.06 23.45 15.48
CA ALA A 115 33.34 24.79 14.97
C ALA A 115 32.08 25.51 14.43
N VAL A 116 31.01 24.77 14.11
CA VAL A 116 29.73 25.33 13.65
C VAL A 116 28.80 25.61 14.84
N LEU A 117 28.65 26.88 15.20
CA LEU A 117 27.82 27.30 16.33
C LEU A 117 26.40 27.65 15.89
N SER A 118 25.41 27.15 16.64
CA SER A 118 23.98 27.45 16.45
C SER A 118 23.49 28.48 17.48
N ILE A 119 23.32 29.72 17.03
CA ILE A 119 23.05 30.88 17.89
C ILE A 119 21.56 31.28 17.77
N PRO A 120 20.85 31.62 18.87
CA PRO A 120 19.47 32.10 18.83
C PRO A 120 19.24 33.35 17.97
N GLU A 121 17.97 33.67 17.67
CA GLU A 121 17.61 34.80 16.79
C GLU A 121 18.03 36.19 17.32
N ASP A 122 18.16 36.35 18.63
CA ASP A 122 18.68 37.58 19.26
C ASP A 122 20.22 37.64 19.29
N ARG A 123 20.88 36.63 18.72
CA ARG A 123 22.34 36.46 18.64
C ARG A 123 23.04 36.31 19.99
N LYS A 124 22.34 35.84 21.03
CA LYS A 124 22.92 35.66 22.37
C LYS A 124 22.74 34.24 22.87
N ILE A 125 23.80 33.62 23.38
CA ILE A 125 23.71 32.37 24.16
C ILE A 125 23.54 32.78 25.63
N LYS A 126 22.46 32.32 26.25
CA LYS A 126 22.14 32.61 27.65
C LYS A 126 22.04 31.32 28.46
N GLU A 127 22.41 31.40 29.74
CA GLU A 127 22.29 30.32 30.72
C GLU A 127 21.43 30.78 31.91
N ASN A 128 21.15 29.88 32.86
CA ASN A 128 20.39 30.17 34.09
C ASN A 128 19.02 30.86 33.86
N PHE A 129 18.17 30.27 33.00
CA PHE A 129 16.85 30.83 32.65
C PHE A 129 16.93 32.25 32.06
N ASP A 130 17.82 32.44 31.08
CA ASP A 130 18.04 33.71 30.37
C ASP A 130 18.58 34.86 31.22
N ARG A 131 19.14 34.58 32.41
CA ARG A 131 19.69 35.60 33.31
C ARG A 131 21.12 35.99 32.98
N ASP A 132 21.93 35.02 32.54
CA ASP A 132 23.36 35.22 32.30
C ASP A 132 23.67 35.08 30.80
N VAL A 133 24.24 36.13 30.19
CA VAL A 133 24.68 36.09 28.78
C VAL A 133 26.08 35.49 28.74
N LYS A 134 26.21 34.29 28.17
CA LYS A 134 27.48 33.57 28.01
C LYS A 134 28.25 34.00 26.77
N LEU A 135 27.53 34.34 25.71
CA LEU A 135 28.09 34.81 24.44
C LEU A 135 27.12 35.79 23.83
N ASP A 136 27.61 36.97 23.45
CA ASP A 136 26.84 38.00 22.76
C ASP A 136 27.45 38.23 21.38
N LEU A 137 26.64 38.12 20.32
CA LEU A 137 27.03 38.40 18.93
C LEU A 137 26.05 39.39 18.28
N SER A 138 25.37 40.19 19.11
CA SER A 138 24.35 41.14 18.64
C SER A 138 24.91 42.31 17.83
N THR A 139 26.21 42.57 17.91
CA THR A 139 26.92 43.56 17.09
C THR A 139 28.13 42.95 16.39
N ARG A 140 28.63 43.62 15.36
CA ARG A 140 29.80 43.17 14.60
C ARG A 140 31.07 43.18 15.44
N GLU A 141 31.21 44.14 16.35
CA GLU A 141 32.33 44.23 17.27
C GLU A 141 32.47 42.95 18.12
N TYR A 142 31.34 42.43 18.63
CA TYR A 142 31.36 41.19 19.40
C TYR A 142 31.60 39.94 18.53
N GLU A 143 31.18 39.95 17.26
CA GLU A 143 31.57 38.90 16.31
C GLU A 143 33.10 38.86 16.12
N TYR A 144 33.75 40.03 16.01
CA TYR A 144 35.21 40.14 15.85
C TYR A 144 35.96 39.73 17.11
N GLU A 145 35.50 40.18 18.29
CA GLU A 145 36.09 39.86 19.59
C GLU A 145 36.09 38.35 19.84
N ASN A 146 34.98 37.67 19.50
CA ASN A 146 34.84 36.23 19.66
C ASN A 146 35.35 35.42 18.46
N LYS A 147 35.85 36.09 17.40
CA LYS A 147 36.32 35.48 16.15
C LYS A 147 35.30 34.51 15.51
N LEU A 148 34.03 34.92 15.52
CA LEU A 148 32.91 34.13 15.00
C LEU A 148 32.41 34.73 13.69
N PHE A 149 32.67 34.02 12.59
CA PHE A 149 32.27 34.44 11.26
C PHE A 149 30.82 34.02 10.95
N PRO A 150 29.93 34.94 10.52
CA PRO A 150 28.54 34.61 10.22
C PRO A 150 28.42 33.83 8.90
N VAL A 151 27.82 32.64 8.94
CA VAL A 151 27.70 31.76 7.76
C VAL A 151 26.80 32.37 6.69
N ASN A 152 25.82 33.19 7.07
CA ASN A 152 24.81 33.72 6.16
C ASN A 152 25.31 34.79 5.17
N ILE A 153 26.57 35.24 5.31
CA ILE A 153 27.21 36.17 4.39
C ILE A 153 28.25 35.50 3.49
N VAL A 154 28.49 34.19 3.64
CA VAL A 154 29.62 33.48 2.98
C VAL A 154 29.63 33.61 1.46
N PHE A 155 28.46 33.75 0.82
CA PHE A 155 28.33 33.91 -0.63
C PHE A 155 28.18 35.38 -1.08
N ASP A 156 28.17 36.34 -0.16
CA ASP A 156 28.09 37.78 -0.45
C ASP A 156 29.47 38.42 -0.34
N SER A 157 30.20 38.47 -1.46
CA SER A 157 31.59 38.96 -1.49
C SER A 157 31.76 40.36 -0.90
N ASN A 158 30.76 41.24 -1.01
CA ASN A 158 30.81 42.58 -0.43
C ASN A 158 30.70 42.48 1.10
N ALA A 159 29.73 41.74 1.60
CA ALA A 159 29.55 41.56 3.05
C ALA A 159 30.74 40.84 3.71
N VAL A 160 31.36 39.88 3.02
CA VAL A 160 32.61 39.23 3.50
C VAL A 160 33.75 40.25 3.58
N MET A 161 33.93 41.10 2.57
CA MET A 161 34.95 42.15 2.60
C MET A 161 34.69 43.18 3.69
N ASP A 162 33.44 43.61 3.89
CA ASP A 162 33.08 44.53 4.97
C ASP A 162 33.39 43.93 6.34
N TRP A 163 33.06 42.65 6.54
CA TRP A 163 33.37 41.92 7.78
C TRP A 163 34.87 41.83 8.01
N PHE A 164 35.64 41.48 6.97
CA PHE A 164 37.10 41.42 7.02
C PHE A 164 37.73 42.77 7.40
N MET A 165 37.30 43.87 6.76
CA MET A 165 37.83 45.21 7.07
C MET A 165 37.50 45.64 8.50
N GLY A 166 36.30 45.30 8.99
CA GLY A 166 35.92 45.53 10.38
C GLY A 166 36.75 44.73 11.38
N TYR A 167 36.96 43.44 11.12
CA TYR A 167 37.82 42.56 11.91
C TYR A 167 39.27 43.09 11.97
N MET A 168 39.85 43.46 10.83
CA MET A 168 41.20 44.04 10.78
C MET A 168 41.31 45.35 11.56
N THR A 169 40.28 46.20 11.49
CA THR A 169 40.23 47.45 12.25
C THR A 169 40.16 47.19 13.76
N HIS A 170 39.35 46.23 14.19
CA HIS A 170 39.20 45.85 15.60
C HIS A 170 40.53 45.40 16.22
N TYR A 171 41.32 44.61 15.49
CA TYR A 171 42.64 44.13 15.97
C TYR A 171 43.80 45.10 15.68
N GLY A 172 43.52 46.31 15.19
CA GLY A 172 44.53 47.35 14.97
C GLY A 172 45.49 47.06 13.82
N MET A 173 45.01 46.41 12.76
CA MET A 173 45.77 46.07 11.55
C MET A 173 47.02 45.20 11.81
N LYS A 174 46.98 44.38 12.86
CA LYS A 174 48.07 43.48 13.24
C LYS A 174 48.31 42.38 12.20
N PRO A 175 49.57 42.05 11.85
CA PRO A 175 49.88 40.97 10.90
C PRO A 175 49.31 39.61 11.31
N GLU A 176 49.25 39.31 12.60
CA GLU A 176 48.76 38.02 13.11
C GLU A 176 47.26 37.81 12.78
N ALA A 177 46.45 38.87 12.93
CA ALA A 177 45.03 38.84 12.57
C ALA A 177 44.84 38.72 11.04
N MET A 178 45.70 39.37 10.27
CA MET A 178 45.71 39.24 8.80
C MET A 178 45.99 37.79 8.38
N ASP A 179 47.00 37.16 8.99
CA ASP A 179 47.41 35.81 8.64
C ASP A 179 46.38 34.76 9.10
N GLU A 180 45.78 34.95 10.28
CA GLU A 180 44.65 34.14 10.77
C GLU A 180 43.47 34.18 9.79
N PHE A 181 43.04 35.37 9.38
CA PHE A 181 41.93 35.51 8.43
C PHE A 181 42.29 34.96 7.04
N LYS A 182 43.51 35.19 6.54
CA LYS A 182 43.94 34.62 5.25
C LYS A 182 43.87 33.10 5.25
N ARG A 183 44.32 32.44 6.33
CA ARG A 183 44.20 30.98 6.48
C ARG A 183 42.74 30.56 6.51
N PHE A 184 41.91 31.22 7.31
CA PHE A 184 40.46 30.92 7.35
C PHE A 184 39.79 31.10 5.98
N GLN A 185 40.15 32.15 5.25
CA GLN A 185 39.66 32.38 3.90
C GLN A 185 40.09 31.27 2.93
N ALA A 186 41.37 30.87 2.97
CA ALA A 186 41.90 29.83 2.10
C ALA A 186 41.30 28.45 2.40
N ASP A 187 41.29 28.05 3.67
CA ASP A 187 40.95 26.67 4.07
C ASP A 187 39.44 26.46 4.19
N VAL A 188 38.68 27.52 4.52
CA VAL A 188 37.24 27.42 4.80
C VAL A 188 36.40 28.17 3.77
N LEU A 189 36.55 29.49 3.65
CA LEU A 189 35.63 30.29 2.82
C LEU A 189 35.74 29.93 1.34
N ASN A 190 36.96 29.76 0.82
CA ASN A 190 37.20 29.34 -0.56
C ASN A 190 36.71 27.91 -0.81
N THR A 191 36.84 27.01 0.19
CA THR A 191 36.32 25.64 0.12
C THR A 191 34.79 25.64 -0.02
N ILE A 192 34.09 26.43 0.80
CA ILE A 192 32.63 26.60 0.73
C ILE A 192 32.22 27.20 -0.63
N SER A 193 32.89 28.28 -1.04
CA SER A 193 32.57 29.03 -2.26
C SER A 193 32.83 28.22 -3.53
N GLY A 194 33.89 27.42 -3.53
CA GLY A 194 34.32 26.59 -4.65
C GLY A 194 33.63 25.22 -4.72
N TYR A 195 32.83 24.86 -3.71
CA TYR A 195 32.21 23.55 -3.64
C TYR A 195 31.25 23.29 -4.80
N LYS A 196 31.53 22.25 -5.58
CA LYS A 196 30.68 21.82 -6.71
C LYS A 196 29.84 20.62 -6.31
N LEU A 197 28.54 20.84 -6.16
CA LEU A 197 27.60 19.76 -5.86
C LEU A 197 27.20 19.03 -7.17
N PRO A 198 27.39 17.70 -7.26
CA PRO A 198 26.97 16.95 -8.44
C PRO A 198 25.46 17.05 -8.69
N VAL A 199 25.07 17.27 -9.95
CA VAL A 199 23.66 17.38 -10.34
C VAL A 199 23.33 16.37 -11.43
N ILE A 200 22.36 15.50 -11.15
CA ILE A 200 21.77 14.57 -12.11
C ILE A 200 20.52 15.24 -12.68
N THR A 201 20.49 15.47 -13.99
CA THR A 201 19.35 16.10 -14.66
C THR A 201 18.59 15.08 -15.49
N LEU A 202 17.30 14.91 -15.20
CA LEU A 202 16.35 14.22 -16.08
C LEU A 202 15.83 15.22 -17.12
N ASP A 203 15.99 14.87 -18.39
CA ASP A 203 15.55 15.70 -19.51
C ASP A 203 14.02 15.79 -19.57
N LYS A 204 13.49 16.85 -20.18
CA LYS A 204 12.05 17.00 -20.45
C LYS A 204 11.47 15.83 -21.25
N SER A 205 12.28 15.14 -22.08
CA SER A 205 11.85 13.97 -22.84
C SER A 205 11.75 12.69 -21.99
N THR A 206 12.15 12.72 -20.72
CA THR A 206 12.09 11.57 -19.82
C THR A 206 10.63 11.15 -19.62
N PRO A 207 10.26 9.89 -19.91
CA PRO A 207 8.89 9.42 -19.72
C PRO A 207 8.44 9.58 -18.27
N ARG A 208 7.15 9.93 -18.07
CA ARG A 208 6.58 10.13 -16.74
C ARG A 208 6.84 8.94 -15.82
N GLU A 209 6.71 7.71 -16.32
CA GLU A 209 6.98 6.48 -15.55
C GLU A 209 8.42 6.40 -15.03
N ALA A 210 9.40 6.80 -15.83
CA ALA A 210 10.81 6.79 -15.43
C ALA A 210 11.06 7.85 -14.36
N VAL A 211 10.49 9.05 -14.52
CA VAL A 211 10.52 10.11 -13.50
C VAL A 211 9.92 9.59 -12.19
N CYS A 212 8.76 8.93 -12.25
CA CYS A 212 8.06 8.35 -11.10
C CYS A 212 8.89 7.26 -10.40
N LYS A 213 9.49 6.34 -11.16
CA LYS A 213 10.32 5.26 -10.60
C LYS A 213 11.58 5.80 -9.93
N VAL A 214 12.18 6.84 -10.51
CA VAL A 214 13.31 7.54 -9.92
C VAL A 214 12.89 8.22 -8.62
N PHE A 215 11.73 8.88 -8.59
CA PHE A 215 11.16 9.43 -7.35
C PHE A 215 10.90 8.36 -6.29
N GLU A 216 10.31 7.22 -6.66
CA GLU A 216 10.04 6.08 -5.75
C GLU A 216 11.34 5.58 -5.10
N ASN A 217 12.38 5.36 -5.91
CA ASN A 217 13.65 4.81 -5.44
C ASN A 217 14.44 5.78 -4.55
N VAL A 218 14.36 7.08 -4.84
CA VAL A 218 15.13 8.09 -4.11
C VAL A 218 14.41 8.57 -2.84
N ASN A 219 13.08 8.43 -2.76
CA ASN A 219 12.28 8.76 -1.56
C ASN A 219 12.22 7.64 -0.50
N THR A 220 13.23 6.78 -0.42
CA THR A 220 13.25 5.61 0.49
C THR A 220 13.33 5.96 1.98
N GLY A 221 13.68 7.21 2.33
CA GLY A 221 13.74 7.70 3.72
C GLY A 221 12.41 8.17 4.33
N GLY A 222 11.25 7.98 3.67
CA GLY A 222 9.93 8.39 4.20
C GLY A 222 8.73 7.72 3.50
N VAL A 223 7.49 8.19 3.77
CA VAL A 223 6.24 7.78 3.05
C VAL A 223 6.50 7.66 1.52
N PRO A 224 6.39 6.45 0.93
CA PRO A 224 6.65 6.22 -0.48
C PRO A 224 5.69 7.02 -1.36
N LEU A 225 6.19 7.61 -2.44
CA LEU A 225 5.33 8.20 -3.47
C LEU A 225 4.73 7.07 -4.32
N THR A 226 3.51 6.64 -3.99
CA THR A 226 2.81 5.59 -4.74
C THR A 226 2.27 6.12 -6.07
N VAL A 227 1.77 5.22 -6.93
CA VAL A 227 1.04 5.60 -8.17
C VAL A 227 -0.06 6.62 -7.88
N PHE A 228 -0.77 6.45 -6.77
CA PHE A 228 -1.83 7.35 -6.34
C PHE A 228 -1.34 8.77 -6.06
N GLU A 229 -0.18 8.93 -5.41
CA GLU A 229 0.40 10.26 -5.15
C GLU A 229 0.74 10.99 -6.44
N LEU A 230 1.20 10.25 -7.45
CA LEU A 230 1.59 10.79 -8.75
C LEU A 230 0.37 11.18 -9.58
N VAL A 231 -0.72 10.41 -9.52
CA VAL A 231 -1.99 10.79 -10.15
C VAL A 231 -2.59 12.00 -9.41
N THR A 232 -2.52 12.02 -8.07
CA THR A 232 -2.95 13.16 -7.24
C THR A 232 -2.22 14.44 -7.64
N ALA A 233 -0.89 14.39 -7.76
CA ALA A 233 -0.08 15.54 -8.17
C ALA A 233 -0.45 16.05 -9.58
N THR A 234 -0.76 15.14 -10.50
CA THR A 234 -1.21 15.50 -11.86
C THR A 234 -2.61 16.12 -11.84
N TYR A 235 -3.54 15.62 -11.03
CA TYR A 235 -4.90 16.18 -10.97
C TYR A 235 -4.95 17.52 -10.22
N ALA A 236 -4.00 17.75 -9.30
CA ALA A 236 -3.87 19.01 -8.60
C ALA A 236 -3.65 20.20 -9.55
N THR A 237 -3.08 20.01 -10.75
CA THR A 237 -2.96 21.08 -11.76
C THR A 237 -4.29 21.54 -12.33
N ARG A 238 -5.38 20.81 -12.07
CA ARG A 238 -6.77 21.16 -12.40
C ARG A 238 -7.57 21.57 -11.16
N ASP A 239 -6.89 21.97 -10.09
CA ASP A 239 -7.47 22.34 -8.79
C ASP A 239 -8.35 21.24 -8.17
N PHE A 240 -8.02 19.97 -8.46
CA PHE A 240 -8.71 18.81 -7.93
C PHE A 240 -7.87 18.06 -6.89
N ASP A 241 -8.48 17.76 -5.75
CA ASP A 241 -7.87 17.04 -4.63
C ASP A 241 -8.31 15.58 -4.62
N LEU A 242 -7.53 14.73 -5.31
CA LEU A 242 -7.84 13.30 -5.44
C LEU A 242 -7.85 12.56 -4.10
N ARG A 243 -7.10 13.02 -3.09
CA ARG A 243 -7.12 12.42 -1.74
C ARG A 243 -8.48 12.61 -1.07
N LYS A 244 -9.02 13.83 -1.11
CA LYS A 244 -10.35 14.11 -0.57
C LYS A 244 -11.43 13.35 -1.32
N ASP A 245 -11.33 13.30 -2.64
CA ASP A 245 -12.29 12.55 -3.48
C ASP A 245 -12.24 11.04 -3.20
N TRP A 246 -11.03 10.48 -3.03
CA TRP A 246 -10.86 9.08 -2.66
C TRP A 246 -11.54 8.74 -1.33
N VAL A 247 -11.45 9.60 -0.32
CA VAL A 247 -12.16 9.38 0.96
C VAL A 247 -13.67 9.24 0.73
N GLN A 248 -14.25 10.08 -0.13
CA GLN A 248 -15.68 9.99 -0.47
C GLN A 248 -15.99 8.70 -1.24
N CYS A 249 -15.19 8.38 -2.26
CA CYS A 249 -15.32 7.15 -3.05
C CYS A 249 -15.24 5.90 -2.16
N ARG A 250 -14.25 5.85 -1.26
CA ARG A 250 -14.07 4.76 -0.29
C ARG A 250 -15.29 4.62 0.60
N ASN A 251 -15.85 5.74 1.08
CA ASN A 251 -17.05 5.71 1.89
C ASN A 251 -18.23 5.06 1.15
N THR A 252 -18.42 5.41 -0.13
CA THR A 252 -19.42 4.80 -1.00
C THR A 252 -19.16 3.31 -1.24
N ILE A 253 -17.92 2.93 -1.57
CA ILE A 253 -17.54 1.53 -1.83
C ILE A 253 -17.76 0.65 -0.59
N CYS A 254 -17.37 1.14 0.57
CA CYS A 254 -17.55 0.41 1.83
C CYS A 254 -19.02 0.41 2.29
N GLY A 255 -19.87 1.28 1.72
CA GLY A 255 -21.29 1.41 2.06
C GLY A 255 -21.52 2.11 3.39
N PHE A 256 -20.70 3.11 3.74
CA PHE A 256 -21.00 3.96 4.89
C PHE A 256 -22.30 4.73 4.62
N GLY A 257 -23.30 4.50 5.48
CA GLY A 257 -24.66 5.05 5.33
C GLY A 257 -25.63 4.15 4.56
N ASP A 258 -25.20 3.01 4.02
CA ASP A 258 -26.13 2.01 3.47
C ASP A 258 -26.88 1.29 4.60
N THR A 259 -28.10 0.81 4.33
CA THR A 259 -28.93 0.02 5.27
C THR A 259 -28.21 -1.23 5.79
N LEU A 260 -27.34 -1.82 4.95
CA LEU A 260 -26.58 -3.02 5.24
C LEU A 260 -25.11 -2.78 4.91
N ARG A 261 -24.28 -2.72 5.95
CA ARG A 261 -22.83 -2.57 5.83
C ARG A 261 -22.14 -3.79 6.42
N THR A 262 -21.29 -4.43 5.62
CA THR A 262 -20.30 -5.42 6.08
C THR A 262 -18.89 -4.86 5.86
N ASP A 263 -17.89 -5.49 6.46
CA ASP A 263 -16.47 -5.16 6.28
C ASP A 263 -15.90 -5.66 4.93
N LEU A 264 -16.68 -6.38 4.11
CA LEU A 264 -16.24 -7.08 2.90
C LEU A 264 -15.28 -6.26 2.01
N PHE A 265 -15.54 -4.97 1.83
CA PHE A 265 -14.79 -4.06 0.94
C PHE A 265 -13.89 -3.06 1.69
N ASP A 266 -13.75 -3.16 3.01
CA ASP A 266 -12.97 -2.21 3.82
C ASP A 266 -11.47 -2.22 3.46
N GLY A 267 -10.99 -3.34 2.89
CA GLY A 267 -9.64 -3.53 2.39
C GLY A 267 -9.37 -3.06 0.96
N ILE A 268 -10.35 -2.46 0.27
CA ILE A 268 -10.12 -1.85 -1.05
C ILE A 268 -9.36 -0.54 -0.86
N ASP A 269 -8.22 -0.43 -1.53
CA ASP A 269 -7.33 0.72 -1.49
C ASP A 269 -7.47 1.61 -2.74
N GLU A 270 -6.78 2.75 -2.70
CA GLU A 270 -6.76 3.73 -3.78
C GLU A 270 -6.23 3.16 -5.10
N THR A 271 -5.29 2.22 -5.03
CA THR A 271 -4.68 1.60 -6.21
C THR A 271 -5.70 0.68 -6.90
N THR A 272 -6.42 -0.13 -6.14
CA THR A 272 -7.50 -0.99 -6.63
C THR A 272 -8.58 -0.16 -7.30
N PHE A 273 -8.97 0.96 -6.69
CA PHE A 273 -9.98 1.85 -7.25
C PHE A 273 -9.52 2.51 -8.55
N LEU A 274 -8.35 3.16 -8.56
CA LEU A 274 -7.84 3.80 -9.77
C LEU A 274 -7.59 2.79 -10.91
N THR A 275 -7.12 1.58 -10.59
CA THR A 275 -6.95 0.51 -11.59
C THR A 275 -8.29 0.11 -12.19
N THR A 276 -9.34 0.04 -11.38
CA THR A 276 -10.71 -0.25 -11.84
C THR A 276 -11.24 0.86 -12.75
N VAL A 277 -11.04 2.13 -12.39
CA VAL A 277 -11.42 3.27 -13.25
C VAL A 277 -10.64 3.27 -14.56
N CYS A 278 -9.34 2.97 -14.51
CA CYS A 278 -8.49 2.85 -15.69
C CYS A 278 -8.96 1.71 -16.62
N LEU A 279 -9.23 0.53 -16.06
CA LEU A 279 -9.74 -0.63 -16.82
C LEU A 279 -11.08 -0.31 -17.51
N TYR A 280 -12.04 0.23 -16.77
CA TYR A 280 -13.34 0.64 -17.30
C TYR A 280 -13.20 1.69 -18.41
N THR A 281 -12.38 2.72 -18.19
CA THR A 281 -12.10 3.77 -19.17
C THR A 281 -11.47 3.20 -20.43
N SER A 282 -10.50 2.31 -20.28
CA SER A 282 -9.79 1.68 -21.39
C SER A 282 -10.74 0.81 -22.23
N TYR A 283 -11.66 0.08 -21.59
CA TYR A 283 -12.72 -0.65 -22.27
C TYR A 283 -13.63 0.28 -23.09
N LEU A 284 -14.12 1.38 -22.51
CA LEU A 284 -14.94 2.35 -23.24
C LEU A 284 -14.19 3.02 -24.41
N ASN A 285 -12.91 3.31 -24.25
CA ASN A 285 -12.07 3.84 -25.32
C ASN A 285 -11.92 2.85 -26.48
N LYS A 286 -11.82 1.54 -26.18
CA LYS A 286 -11.85 0.50 -27.21
C LYS A 286 -13.20 0.42 -27.92
N GLN A 287 -14.30 0.42 -27.17
CA GLN A 287 -15.66 0.36 -27.73
C GLN A 287 -15.99 1.58 -28.61
N SER A 288 -15.43 2.75 -28.30
CA SER A 288 -15.59 3.98 -29.11
C SER A 288 -14.58 4.12 -30.24
N GLY A 289 -13.67 3.15 -30.44
CA GLY A 289 -12.65 3.19 -31.49
C GLY A 289 -11.49 4.16 -31.23
N LYS A 290 -11.40 4.77 -30.04
CA LYS A 290 -10.28 5.66 -29.67
C LYS A 290 -8.97 4.91 -29.50
N THR A 291 -9.03 3.65 -29.09
CA THR A 291 -7.87 2.77 -28.87
C THR A 291 -8.17 1.36 -29.36
N ASN A 292 -7.15 0.59 -29.74
CA ASN A 292 -7.35 -0.79 -30.20
C ASN A 292 -7.27 -1.85 -29.08
N THR A 293 -6.73 -1.49 -27.92
CA THR A 293 -6.40 -2.43 -26.83
C THR A 293 -6.91 -1.94 -25.49
N ILE A 294 -7.29 -2.88 -24.63
CA ILE A 294 -7.62 -2.63 -23.22
C ILE A 294 -6.35 -2.82 -22.39
N SER A 295 -6.01 -1.87 -21.52
CA SER A 295 -4.88 -1.99 -20.61
C SER A 295 -5.13 -1.18 -19.34
N CYS A 296 -4.69 -1.72 -18.21
CA CYS A 296 -4.77 -1.08 -16.89
C CYS A 296 -3.47 -1.30 -16.09
N LYS A 297 -2.34 -1.44 -16.79
CA LYS A 297 -1.03 -1.58 -16.14
C LYS A 297 -0.69 -0.29 -15.40
N LYS A 298 0.29 -0.34 -14.50
CA LYS A 298 0.79 0.83 -13.74
C LYS A 298 0.96 2.09 -14.61
N LYS A 299 1.50 1.94 -15.82
CA LYS A 299 1.65 3.05 -16.78
C LYS A 299 0.33 3.69 -17.23
N ASP A 300 -0.69 2.88 -17.43
CA ASP A 300 -1.99 3.32 -17.93
C ASP A 300 -2.77 4.01 -16.80
N VAL A 301 -2.61 3.53 -15.55
CA VAL A 301 -3.15 4.20 -14.36
C VAL A 301 -2.49 5.56 -14.14
N LEU A 302 -1.16 5.65 -14.27
CA LEU A 302 -0.45 6.92 -14.24
C LEU A 302 -0.95 7.86 -15.36
N GLY A 303 -1.14 7.33 -16.56
CA GLY A 303 -1.63 8.07 -17.72
C GLY A 303 -3.13 8.39 -17.72
N LEU A 304 -3.90 8.01 -16.69
CA LEU A 304 -5.35 8.21 -16.65
C LEU A 304 -5.70 9.72 -16.68
N PRO A 305 -6.34 10.24 -17.74
CA PRO A 305 -6.67 11.65 -17.83
C PRO A 305 -7.70 12.06 -16.78
N TYR A 306 -7.55 13.26 -16.22
CA TYR A 306 -8.47 13.83 -15.22
C TYR A 306 -9.92 13.81 -15.70
N GLU A 307 -10.16 14.21 -16.95
CA GLU A 307 -11.49 14.28 -17.56
C GLU A 307 -12.12 12.89 -17.65
N SER A 308 -11.31 11.87 -17.94
CA SER A 308 -11.78 10.48 -18.00
C SER A 308 -12.06 9.92 -16.60
N TYR A 309 -11.25 10.27 -15.61
CA TYR A 309 -11.51 9.91 -14.21
C TYR A 309 -12.86 10.46 -13.76
N ILE A 310 -13.10 11.76 -13.88
CA ILE A 310 -14.35 12.39 -13.44
C ILE A 310 -15.56 11.83 -14.20
N ALA A 311 -15.45 11.63 -15.52
CA ALA A 311 -16.55 11.12 -16.34
C ALA A 311 -16.95 9.68 -15.96
N ASN A 312 -16.01 8.85 -15.52
CA ASN A 312 -16.21 7.41 -15.34
C ASN A 312 -16.27 6.95 -13.87
N ARG A 313 -15.82 7.78 -12.92
CA ARG A 313 -15.75 7.47 -11.48
C ARG A 313 -17.08 6.94 -10.94
N ASP A 314 -18.18 7.64 -11.19
CA ASP A 314 -19.49 7.30 -10.60
C ASP A 314 -20.07 6.01 -11.15
N ALA A 315 -19.81 5.70 -12.43
CA ALA A 315 -20.17 4.41 -13.03
C ALA A 315 -19.41 3.25 -12.34
N VAL A 316 -18.13 3.46 -12.03
CA VAL A 316 -17.31 2.47 -11.33
C VAL A 316 -17.76 2.29 -9.87
N LEU A 317 -18.13 3.37 -9.17
CA LEU A 317 -18.72 3.28 -7.83
C LEU A 317 -20.02 2.46 -7.85
N SER A 318 -20.87 2.67 -8.84
CA SER A 318 -22.07 1.84 -9.07
C SER A 318 -21.69 0.37 -9.34
N GLY A 319 -20.65 0.14 -10.14
CA GLY A 319 -20.08 -1.19 -10.40
C GLY A 319 -19.66 -1.91 -9.13
N PHE A 320 -18.93 -1.23 -8.23
CA PHE A 320 -18.57 -1.79 -6.91
C PHE A 320 -19.82 -2.14 -6.09
N LYS A 321 -20.85 -1.28 -6.07
CA LYS A 321 -22.09 -1.57 -5.34
C LYS A 321 -22.79 -2.82 -5.87
N ILE A 322 -22.89 -2.98 -7.19
CA ILE A 322 -23.47 -4.17 -7.83
C ILE A 322 -22.61 -5.42 -7.55
N ALA A 323 -21.28 -5.30 -7.63
CA ALA A 323 -20.36 -6.39 -7.30
C ALA A 323 -20.50 -6.84 -5.84
N LYS A 324 -20.66 -5.90 -4.90
CA LYS A 324 -20.94 -6.18 -3.48
C LYS A 324 -22.25 -6.94 -3.31
N GLU A 325 -23.33 -6.47 -3.95
CA GLU A 325 -24.63 -7.16 -3.93
C GLU A 325 -24.51 -8.60 -4.46
N PHE A 326 -23.79 -8.82 -5.57
CA PHE A 326 -23.54 -10.15 -6.14
C PHE A 326 -22.77 -11.07 -5.18
N LEU A 327 -21.71 -10.58 -4.53
CA LEU A 327 -20.92 -11.38 -3.59
C LEU A 327 -21.71 -11.75 -2.32
N LEU A 328 -22.46 -10.80 -1.77
CA LEU A 328 -23.27 -11.01 -0.57
C LEU A 328 -24.46 -11.94 -0.84
N ARG A 329 -25.23 -11.66 -1.90
CA ARG A 329 -26.48 -12.38 -2.19
C ARG A 329 -26.26 -13.71 -2.89
N ASP A 330 -25.38 -13.74 -3.89
CA ASP A 330 -25.31 -14.84 -4.85
C ASP A 330 -24.10 -15.78 -4.60
N GLN A 331 -23.01 -15.28 -3.99
CA GLN A 331 -21.78 -16.06 -3.75
C GLN A 331 -21.48 -16.35 -2.27
N CYS A 332 -22.29 -15.83 -1.35
CA CYS A 332 -22.16 -16.05 0.11
C CYS A 332 -20.79 -15.65 0.68
N VAL A 333 -20.20 -14.56 0.17
CA VAL A 333 -18.94 -14.00 0.70
C VAL A 333 -19.26 -12.72 1.47
N PHE A 334 -19.23 -12.80 2.81
CA PHE A 334 -19.80 -11.76 3.68
C PHE A 334 -18.79 -10.80 4.31
N ARG A 335 -17.55 -11.25 4.53
CA ARG A 335 -16.51 -10.58 5.33
C ARG A 335 -15.23 -10.37 4.54
N GLN A 336 -14.42 -9.39 4.92
CA GLN A 336 -13.13 -9.13 4.26
C GLN A 336 -12.19 -10.34 4.38
N ARG A 337 -12.15 -10.93 5.58
CA ARG A 337 -11.29 -12.09 5.88
C ARG A 337 -11.61 -13.31 5.01
N ASP A 338 -12.85 -13.42 4.53
CA ASP A 338 -13.37 -14.55 3.75
C ASP A 338 -13.32 -14.27 2.24
N LEU A 339 -12.96 -13.05 1.82
CA LEU A 339 -12.79 -12.71 0.41
C LEU A 339 -11.57 -13.44 -0.18
N PRO A 340 -11.73 -14.25 -1.24
CA PRO A 340 -10.62 -15.01 -1.84
C PRO A 340 -9.54 -14.14 -2.48
N TYR A 341 -9.93 -13.23 -3.39
CA TYR A 341 -9.04 -12.33 -4.12
C TYR A 341 -9.62 -10.91 -4.15
N THR A 342 -8.90 -9.96 -3.57
CA THR A 342 -9.18 -8.52 -3.74
C THR A 342 -8.91 -8.08 -5.18
N THR A 343 -7.90 -8.66 -5.82
CA THR A 343 -7.50 -8.42 -7.22
C THR A 343 -8.61 -8.75 -8.22
N GLN A 344 -9.41 -9.78 -7.98
CA GLN A 344 -10.54 -10.15 -8.85
C GLN A 344 -11.72 -9.15 -8.73
N LEU A 345 -11.78 -8.33 -7.68
CA LEU A 345 -12.79 -7.28 -7.56
C LEU A 345 -12.63 -6.19 -8.62
N ILE A 346 -11.40 -5.97 -9.12
CA ILE A 346 -11.11 -4.96 -10.15
C ILE A 346 -11.90 -5.26 -11.45
N PRO A 347 -11.71 -6.42 -12.12
CA PRO A 347 -12.50 -6.73 -13.30
C PRO A 347 -13.98 -6.91 -12.96
N LEU A 348 -14.35 -7.50 -11.81
CA LEU A 348 -15.75 -7.68 -11.44
C LEU A 348 -16.50 -6.34 -11.35
N ALA A 349 -15.95 -5.36 -10.63
CA ALA A 349 -16.57 -4.03 -10.50
C ALA A 349 -16.63 -3.30 -11.83
N ALA A 350 -15.59 -3.39 -12.67
CA ALA A 350 -15.60 -2.78 -13.99
C ALA A 350 -16.62 -3.45 -14.95
N ILE A 351 -16.74 -4.78 -14.94
CA ILE A 351 -17.77 -5.53 -15.68
C ILE A 351 -19.16 -5.10 -15.22
N CYS A 352 -19.40 -5.05 -13.91
CA CYS A 352 -20.67 -4.61 -13.35
C CYS A 352 -21.00 -3.16 -13.72
N ALA A 353 -20.00 -2.27 -13.78
CA ALA A 353 -20.17 -0.89 -14.24
C ALA A 353 -20.59 -0.81 -15.71
N VAL A 354 -20.04 -1.67 -16.57
CA VAL A 354 -20.40 -1.73 -18.01
C VAL A 354 -21.81 -2.30 -18.20
N LEU A 355 -22.13 -3.41 -17.55
CA LEU A 355 -23.41 -4.10 -17.72
C LEU A 355 -24.56 -3.36 -17.02
N GLY A 356 -24.29 -2.68 -15.92
CA GLY A 356 -25.28 -2.01 -15.10
C GLY A 356 -26.15 -2.98 -14.27
N LYS A 357 -26.92 -2.40 -13.33
CA LYS A 357 -27.66 -3.17 -12.32
C LYS A 357 -28.72 -4.11 -12.89
N SER A 358 -29.48 -3.65 -13.90
CA SER A 358 -30.55 -4.45 -14.51
C SER A 358 -29.99 -5.73 -15.13
N LYS A 359 -28.98 -5.60 -16.01
CA LYS A 359 -28.36 -6.72 -16.71
C LYS A 359 -27.66 -7.69 -15.76
N CYS A 360 -26.96 -7.17 -14.74
CA CYS A 360 -26.28 -8.00 -13.74
C CYS A 360 -27.24 -8.84 -12.89
N ASN A 361 -28.49 -8.42 -12.73
CA ASN A 361 -29.49 -9.16 -11.96
C ASN A 361 -30.25 -10.21 -12.80
N GLU A 362 -30.02 -10.28 -14.11
CA GLU A 362 -30.61 -11.33 -14.94
C GLU A 362 -30.03 -12.72 -14.54
N PRO A 363 -30.87 -13.77 -14.42
CA PRO A 363 -30.41 -15.09 -13.98
C PRO A 363 -29.27 -15.67 -14.82
N ASN A 364 -29.30 -15.48 -16.15
CA ASN A 364 -28.25 -15.96 -17.05
C ASN A 364 -26.94 -15.18 -16.85
N THR A 365 -27.02 -13.87 -16.61
CA THR A 365 -25.84 -13.05 -16.29
C THR A 365 -25.21 -13.49 -14.98
N ILE A 366 -26.03 -13.71 -13.93
CA ILE A 366 -25.56 -14.23 -12.63
C ILE A 366 -24.87 -15.58 -12.81
N LYS A 367 -25.43 -16.48 -13.62
CA LYS A 367 -24.83 -17.79 -13.91
C LYS A 367 -23.46 -17.66 -14.58
N THR A 368 -23.35 -16.82 -15.60
CA THR A 368 -22.09 -16.57 -16.34
C THR A 368 -21.04 -15.93 -15.43
N LEU A 369 -21.41 -14.87 -14.69
CA LEU A 369 -20.53 -14.22 -13.70
C LEU A 369 -20.08 -15.18 -12.61
N SER A 370 -20.98 -16.03 -12.10
CA SER A 370 -20.66 -17.04 -11.08
C SER A 370 -19.62 -18.03 -11.61
N ARG A 371 -19.81 -18.53 -12.84
CA ARG A 371 -18.86 -19.47 -13.45
C ARG A 371 -17.46 -18.86 -13.57
N TRP A 372 -17.37 -17.63 -14.06
CA TRP A 372 -16.11 -16.90 -14.15
C TRP A 372 -15.48 -16.66 -12.78
N TYR A 373 -16.30 -16.24 -11.81
CA TYR A 373 -15.86 -15.99 -10.43
C TYR A 373 -15.21 -17.23 -9.82
N TRP A 374 -15.90 -18.38 -9.86
CA TRP A 374 -15.41 -19.63 -9.30
C TRP A 374 -14.24 -20.21 -10.08
N CYS A 375 -14.20 -20.10 -11.42
CA CYS A 375 -13.02 -20.47 -12.20
C CYS A 375 -11.80 -19.63 -11.80
N GLY A 376 -11.99 -18.34 -11.55
CA GLY A 376 -10.96 -17.44 -11.07
C GLY A 376 -10.37 -17.86 -9.72
N ILE A 377 -11.23 -18.22 -8.77
CA ILE A 377 -10.83 -18.57 -7.39
C ILE A 377 -10.21 -19.96 -7.33
N LEU A 378 -10.92 -20.96 -7.85
CA LEU A 378 -10.53 -22.36 -7.74
C LEU A 378 -9.42 -22.73 -8.72
N GLY A 379 -9.30 -22.01 -9.84
CA GLY A 379 -8.12 -22.06 -10.70
C GLY A 379 -6.93 -21.22 -10.19
N GLU A 380 -7.08 -20.52 -9.05
CA GLU A 380 -6.06 -19.64 -8.46
C GLU A 380 -5.50 -18.58 -9.44
N MET A 381 -6.36 -18.05 -10.31
CA MET A 381 -5.99 -17.25 -11.49
C MET A 381 -5.54 -15.81 -11.18
N TYR A 382 -5.69 -15.37 -9.92
CA TYR A 382 -5.49 -13.98 -9.49
C TYR A 382 -4.39 -13.80 -8.42
N GLY A 383 -3.52 -14.81 -8.25
CA GLY A 383 -2.39 -14.77 -7.31
C GLY A 383 -1.13 -14.02 -7.80
N GLY A 384 -1.07 -13.56 -9.06
CA GLY A 384 0.15 -13.02 -9.67
C GLY A 384 -0.05 -11.72 -10.47
N ALA A 385 0.69 -11.56 -11.57
CA ALA A 385 0.56 -10.43 -12.50
C ALA A 385 -0.75 -10.55 -13.30
N ASN A 386 -1.75 -9.78 -12.92
CA ASN A 386 -3.14 -9.99 -13.33
C ASN A 386 -3.67 -8.90 -14.27
N GLU A 387 -2.92 -7.82 -14.53
CA GLU A 387 -3.44 -6.66 -15.27
C GLU A 387 -3.85 -7.00 -16.70
N THR A 388 -3.09 -7.90 -17.35
CA THR A 388 -3.45 -8.45 -18.65
C THR A 388 -4.70 -9.33 -18.56
N ARG A 389 -4.87 -10.09 -17.48
CA ARG A 389 -6.07 -10.91 -17.25
C ARG A 389 -7.30 -10.03 -17.07
N TYR A 390 -7.21 -8.93 -16.33
CA TYR A 390 -8.35 -8.01 -16.15
C TYR A 390 -8.86 -7.46 -17.49
N ALA A 391 -7.93 -7.14 -18.41
CA ALA A 391 -8.25 -6.66 -19.74
C ALA A 391 -9.00 -7.72 -20.58
N TYR A 392 -8.60 -8.99 -20.48
CA TYR A 392 -9.34 -10.09 -21.11
C TYR A 392 -10.69 -10.32 -20.44
N ASP A 393 -10.74 -10.34 -19.11
CA ASP A 393 -11.95 -10.64 -18.35
C ASP A 393 -13.09 -9.67 -18.64
N ILE A 394 -12.81 -8.36 -18.69
CA ILE A 394 -13.87 -7.38 -18.96
C ILE A 394 -14.48 -7.55 -20.35
N GLU A 395 -13.65 -7.88 -21.34
CA GLU A 395 -14.08 -8.13 -22.71
C GLU A 395 -14.86 -9.45 -22.81
N ASP A 396 -14.25 -10.56 -22.37
CA ASP A 396 -14.84 -11.89 -22.41
C ASP A 396 -16.20 -11.93 -21.71
N MET A 397 -16.32 -11.30 -20.54
CA MET A 397 -17.54 -11.34 -19.76
C MET A 397 -18.65 -10.47 -20.32
N VAL A 398 -18.33 -9.27 -20.82
CA VAL A 398 -19.33 -8.40 -21.44
C VAL A 398 -19.81 -9.01 -22.77
N GLU A 399 -18.92 -9.62 -23.56
CA GLU A 399 -19.30 -10.32 -24.79
C GLU A 399 -20.14 -11.56 -24.50
N ALA A 400 -19.74 -12.39 -23.52
CA ALA A 400 -20.48 -13.59 -23.16
C ALA A 400 -21.91 -13.29 -22.67
N VAL A 401 -22.07 -12.24 -21.85
CA VAL A 401 -23.39 -11.80 -21.36
C VAL A 401 -24.27 -11.26 -22.49
N ASN A 402 -23.67 -10.70 -23.54
CA ASN A 402 -24.37 -10.25 -24.74
C ASN A 402 -24.53 -11.35 -25.81
N GLY A 403 -24.19 -12.61 -25.50
CA GLY A 403 -24.34 -13.74 -26.42
C GLY A 403 -23.36 -13.74 -27.59
N ARG A 404 -22.24 -13.00 -27.49
CA ARG A 404 -21.19 -12.98 -28.51
C ARG A 404 -20.12 -14.04 -28.21
N PRO A 405 -19.68 -14.84 -29.20
CA PRO A 405 -18.58 -15.78 -29.01
C PRO A 405 -17.29 -15.07 -28.62
N ASN A 406 -16.55 -15.62 -27.66
CA ASN A 406 -15.23 -15.13 -27.25
C ASN A 406 -14.38 -16.27 -26.68
N ALA A 407 -13.14 -15.96 -26.31
CA ALA A 407 -12.16 -16.94 -25.89
C ALA A 407 -12.32 -17.40 -24.43
N MET A 408 -13.11 -16.70 -23.60
CA MET A 408 -13.35 -17.02 -22.18
C MET A 408 -12.07 -17.40 -21.43
N HIS A 409 -11.03 -16.57 -21.54
CA HIS A 409 -9.65 -16.92 -21.19
C HIS A 409 -9.51 -17.48 -19.77
N THR A 410 -10.10 -16.81 -18.78
CA THR A 410 -10.02 -17.23 -17.37
C THR A 410 -10.77 -18.53 -17.11
N ILE A 411 -11.97 -18.71 -17.68
CA ILE A 411 -12.74 -19.96 -17.54
C ILE A 411 -12.01 -21.13 -18.19
N ASN A 412 -11.47 -20.94 -19.40
CA ASN A 412 -10.81 -22.00 -20.14
C ASN A 412 -9.47 -22.40 -19.52
N SER A 413 -8.70 -21.42 -19.01
CA SER A 413 -7.41 -21.68 -18.37
C SER A 413 -7.52 -22.27 -16.95
N ALA A 414 -8.64 -22.06 -16.25
CA ALA A 414 -8.80 -22.52 -14.88
C ALA A 414 -8.88 -24.05 -14.80
N VAL A 415 -8.02 -24.66 -13.98
CA VAL A 415 -8.01 -26.10 -13.69
C VAL A 415 -7.86 -26.27 -12.19
N PHE A 416 -8.64 -27.18 -11.59
CA PHE A 416 -8.46 -27.61 -10.21
C PHE A 416 -7.92 -29.03 -10.20
N SER A 417 -6.86 -29.29 -9.42
CA SER A 417 -6.30 -30.63 -9.24
C SER A 417 -6.85 -31.29 -7.98
N SER A 418 -7.21 -32.57 -8.07
CA SER A 418 -7.74 -33.34 -6.95
C SER A 418 -6.81 -33.31 -5.73
N THR A 419 -5.50 -33.46 -5.94
CA THR A 419 -4.49 -33.43 -4.87
C THR A 419 -4.34 -32.06 -4.22
N ARG A 420 -4.83 -30.98 -4.85
CA ARG A 420 -4.82 -29.63 -4.26
C ARG A 420 -5.57 -29.62 -2.92
N LEU A 421 -6.64 -30.41 -2.75
CA LEU A 421 -7.39 -30.50 -1.50
C LEU A 421 -6.49 -30.80 -0.29
N LEU A 422 -5.48 -31.66 -0.41
CA LEU A 422 -4.57 -32.02 0.68
C LEU A 422 -3.70 -30.83 1.14
N THR A 423 -3.32 -29.99 0.19
CA THR A 423 -2.42 -28.85 0.41
C THR A 423 -3.16 -27.57 0.83
N LEU A 424 -4.50 -27.55 0.73
CA LEU A 424 -5.33 -26.44 1.21
C LEU A 424 -5.47 -26.49 2.74
N GLN A 425 -4.44 -26.05 3.44
CA GLN A 425 -4.37 -26.16 4.90
C GLN A 425 -4.65 -24.85 5.64
N THR A 426 -4.52 -23.70 4.98
CA THR A 426 -4.61 -22.38 5.62
C THR A 426 -5.68 -21.51 4.99
N ARG A 427 -6.28 -20.65 5.82
CA ARG A 427 -7.26 -19.63 5.42
C ARG A 427 -6.69 -18.51 4.54
N LEU A 428 -5.38 -18.53 4.25
CA LEU A 428 -4.75 -17.55 3.36
C LEU A 428 -4.94 -17.90 1.88
N SER A 429 -5.14 -19.17 1.54
CA SER A 429 -5.40 -19.58 0.15
C SER A 429 -6.77 -19.10 -0.32
N ALA A 430 -6.82 -18.58 -1.55
CA ALA A 430 -8.07 -18.19 -2.19
C ALA A 430 -9.00 -19.39 -2.42
N ALA A 431 -8.47 -20.51 -2.90
CA ALA A 431 -9.25 -21.73 -3.10
C ALA A 431 -9.81 -22.28 -1.77
N TYR A 432 -9.06 -22.17 -0.66
CA TYR A 432 -9.55 -22.50 0.67
C TYR A 432 -10.78 -21.68 1.05
N LYS A 433 -10.69 -20.35 0.92
CA LYS A 433 -11.82 -19.44 1.19
C LYS A 433 -13.00 -19.70 0.25
N GLY A 434 -12.71 -20.02 -1.02
CA GLY A 434 -13.70 -20.39 -2.00
C GLY A 434 -14.51 -21.62 -1.61
N ILE A 435 -13.85 -22.70 -1.18
CA ILE A 435 -14.55 -23.91 -0.71
C ILE A 435 -15.44 -23.60 0.51
N MET A 436 -14.96 -22.78 1.46
CA MET A 436 -15.78 -22.37 2.60
C MET A 436 -17.03 -21.59 2.18
N ALA A 437 -16.89 -20.67 1.23
CA ALA A 437 -18.02 -19.93 0.67
C ALA A 437 -19.00 -20.84 -0.09
N LEU A 438 -18.52 -21.89 -0.77
CA LEU A 438 -19.39 -22.90 -1.38
C LEU A 438 -20.18 -23.70 -0.34
N LEU A 439 -19.59 -24.03 0.81
CA LEU A 439 -20.34 -24.68 1.91
C LEU A 439 -21.46 -23.77 2.44
N TYR A 440 -21.21 -22.46 2.59
CA TYR A 440 -22.26 -21.51 2.96
C TYR A 440 -23.37 -21.44 1.89
N LYS A 441 -22.99 -21.47 0.61
CA LYS A 441 -23.92 -21.46 -0.52
C LYS A 441 -24.82 -22.70 -0.56
N GLU A 442 -24.30 -23.86 -0.15
CA GLU A 442 -25.07 -25.10 0.03
C GLU A 442 -25.79 -25.17 1.40
N LYS A 443 -25.84 -24.04 2.12
CA LYS A 443 -26.58 -23.85 3.38
C LYS A 443 -26.17 -24.83 4.48
N CYS A 444 -24.86 -25.02 4.64
CA CYS A 444 -24.33 -25.81 5.74
C CYS A 444 -24.81 -25.27 7.11
N ARG A 445 -25.12 -26.18 8.05
CA ARG A 445 -25.80 -25.88 9.32
C ARG A 445 -24.96 -26.22 10.52
N ASP A 446 -24.87 -25.29 11.46
CA ASP A 446 -24.21 -25.54 12.74
C ASP A 446 -24.82 -26.77 13.47
N PHE A 447 -23.95 -27.64 13.99
CA PHE A 447 -24.37 -28.94 14.53
C PHE A 447 -25.28 -28.79 15.75
N MET A 448 -25.05 -27.79 16.61
CA MET A 448 -25.84 -27.59 17.82
C MET A 448 -27.06 -26.71 17.58
N ASN A 449 -26.88 -25.56 16.92
CA ASN A 449 -27.92 -24.53 16.85
C ASN A 449 -28.78 -24.59 15.56
N ASN A 450 -28.47 -25.50 14.62
CA ASN A 450 -29.14 -25.62 13.31
C ASN A 450 -29.06 -24.34 12.45
N THR A 451 -28.21 -23.40 12.83
CA THR A 451 -28.09 -22.09 12.19
C THR A 451 -27.31 -22.21 10.88
N THR A 452 -27.86 -21.67 9.80
CA THR A 452 -27.11 -21.50 8.54
C THR A 452 -26.25 -20.25 8.60
N ILE A 453 -25.04 -20.30 8.05
CA ILE A 453 -24.21 -19.10 7.95
C ILE A 453 -24.67 -18.27 6.75
N ASP A 454 -25.60 -17.36 7.01
CA ASP A 454 -25.98 -16.28 6.11
C ASP A 454 -25.31 -14.96 6.52
N ILE A 455 -25.65 -13.89 5.81
CA ILE A 455 -25.09 -12.56 6.10
C ILE A 455 -25.39 -12.10 7.54
N VAL A 456 -26.59 -12.33 8.06
CA VAL A 456 -26.99 -11.86 9.40
C VAL A 456 -26.23 -12.65 10.45
N ASN A 457 -26.23 -13.97 10.33
CA ASN A 457 -25.55 -14.85 11.29
C ASN A 457 -24.03 -14.63 11.25
N SER A 458 -23.44 -14.46 10.06
CA SER A 458 -22.02 -14.10 9.92
C SER A 458 -21.68 -12.74 10.56
N MET A 459 -22.62 -11.80 10.56
CA MET A 459 -22.46 -10.50 11.22
C MET A 459 -22.52 -10.61 12.75
N LEU A 460 -23.44 -11.42 13.28
CA LEU A 460 -23.65 -11.63 14.72
C LEU A 460 -22.53 -12.45 15.36
N GLU A 461 -22.21 -13.59 14.76
CA GLU A 461 -21.18 -14.50 15.25
C GLU A 461 -20.41 -15.08 14.06
N SER A 462 -19.13 -14.72 13.99
CA SER A 462 -18.25 -15.20 12.94
C SER A 462 -17.93 -16.68 13.15
N PRO A 463 -18.15 -17.56 12.15
CA PRO A 463 -17.79 -18.97 12.26
C PRO A 463 -16.30 -19.16 12.48
N ASP A 464 -15.97 -20.17 13.29
CA ASP A 464 -14.64 -20.74 13.39
C ASP A 464 -14.47 -21.86 12.37
N ILE A 465 -13.22 -22.15 12.05
CA ILE A 465 -12.85 -23.33 11.27
C ILE A 465 -12.50 -24.43 12.26
N HIS A 466 -13.18 -25.55 12.15
CA HIS A 466 -12.97 -26.71 13.00
C HIS A 466 -12.48 -27.91 12.19
N HIS A 467 -11.61 -28.71 12.82
CA HIS A 467 -11.18 -30.00 12.28
C HIS A 467 -12.23 -31.07 12.59
N ILE A 468 -12.89 -31.64 11.59
CA ILE A 468 -14.01 -32.59 11.79
C ILE A 468 -13.59 -33.78 12.64
N PHE A 469 -12.46 -34.40 12.29
CA PHE A 469 -11.70 -35.20 13.22
C PHE A 469 -10.69 -34.29 13.91
N PRO A 470 -10.81 -34.04 15.23
CA PRO A 470 -9.95 -33.08 15.92
C PRO A 470 -8.47 -33.45 15.85
N GLU A 471 -7.61 -32.43 15.82
CA GLU A 471 -6.15 -32.59 15.70
C GLU A 471 -5.57 -33.52 16.79
N ALA A 472 -5.96 -33.32 18.06
CA ALA A 472 -5.50 -34.17 19.17
C ALA A 472 -5.89 -35.65 19.01
N TYR A 473 -7.09 -35.92 18.47
CA TYR A 473 -7.52 -37.29 18.15
C TYR A 473 -6.66 -37.87 17.02
N CYS A 474 -6.46 -37.12 15.95
CA CYS A 474 -5.68 -37.55 14.80
C CYS A 474 -4.23 -37.85 15.15
N GLU A 475 -3.58 -37.01 15.97
CA GLU A 475 -2.22 -37.23 16.46
C GLU A 475 -2.13 -38.53 17.29
N LYS A 476 -3.09 -38.75 18.20
CA LYS A 476 -3.15 -39.98 19.01
C LYS A 476 -3.30 -41.25 18.16
N MET A 477 -4.05 -41.17 17.07
CA MET A 477 -4.28 -42.28 16.13
C MET A 477 -3.17 -42.43 15.08
N GLY A 478 -2.15 -41.57 15.08
CA GLY A 478 -1.05 -41.61 14.11
C GLY A 478 -1.46 -41.21 12.68
N ILE A 479 -2.54 -40.43 12.53
CA ILE A 479 -2.98 -39.92 11.24
C ILE A 479 -2.03 -38.80 10.78
N LYS A 480 -1.56 -38.89 9.53
CA LYS A 480 -0.61 -37.89 8.97
C LYS A 480 -1.21 -36.48 8.96
N ARG A 481 -0.39 -35.49 9.33
CA ARG A 481 -0.74 -34.06 9.36
C ARG A 481 -1.28 -33.53 8.04
N GLU A 482 -0.72 -33.96 6.93
CA GLU A 482 -1.18 -33.59 5.58
C GLU A 482 -2.65 -33.92 5.35
N ARG A 483 -3.17 -35.01 5.95
CA ARG A 483 -4.57 -35.40 5.83
C ARG A 483 -5.45 -34.66 6.82
N TYR A 484 -5.16 -34.76 8.12
CA TYR A 484 -6.05 -34.15 9.12
C TYR A 484 -6.05 -32.62 9.05
N ASN A 485 -4.98 -31.98 8.57
CA ASN A 485 -4.91 -30.52 8.45
C ASN A 485 -5.37 -29.99 7.09
N SER A 486 -5.76 -30.86 6.15
CA SER A 486 -6.30 -30.46 4.83
C SER A 486 -7.70 -29.84 4.93
N ILE A 487 -8.16 -29.21 3.84
CA ILE A 487 -9.52 -28.65 3.75
C ILE A 487 -10.60 -29.73 3.89
N ILE A 488 -10.30 -30.97 3.50
CA ILE A 488 -11.24 -32.11 3.56
C ILE A 488 -11.66 -32.36 5.00
N ASN A 489 -10.73 -32.21 5.94
CA ASN A 489 -11.01 -32.36 7.36
C ASN A 489 -11.29 -31.02 8.05
N LYS A 490 -11.74 -29.98 7.33
CA LYS A 490 -12.11 -28.68 7.90
C LYS A 490 -13.51 -28.25 7.51
N THR A 491 -14.23 -27.65 8.45
CA THR A 491 -15.59 -27.16 8.21
C THR A 491 -15.88 -25.92 9.05
N PRO A 492 -16.70 -24.98 8.57
CA PRO A 492 -17.09 -23.83 9.36
C PRO A 492 -18.21 -24.22 10.33
N ILE A 493 -18.06 -23.88 11.60
CA ILE A 493 -19.08 -24.04 12.65
C ILE A 493 -19.01 -22.86 13.62
N LEU A 494 -20.05 -22.66 14.44
CA LEU A 494 -20.04 -21.56 15.40
C LEU A 494 -19.01 -21.81 16.52
N PRO A 495 -18.38 -20.76 17.08
CA PRO A 495 -17.42 -20.87 18.17
C PRO A 495 -17.92 -21.67 19.38
N ALA A 496 -19.20 -21.54 19.74
CA ALA A 496 -19.79 -22.32 20.83
C ALA A 496 -19.79 -23.84 20.55
N THR A 497 -20.13 -24.23 19.33
CA THR A 497 -20.10 -25.62 18.86
C THR A 497 -18.68 -26.14 18.78
N ASN A 498 -17.75 -25.33 18.24
CA ASN A 498 -16.32 -25.65 18.18
C ASN A 498 -15.74 -25.98 19.57
N ARG A 499 -16.06 -25.17 20.58
CA ARG A 499 -15.66 -25.43 21.98
C ARG A 499 -16.30 -26.69 22.55
N SER A 500 -17.52 -27.02 22.15
CA SER A 500 -18.24 -28.21 22.64
C SER A 500 -17.68 -29.51 22.06
N ILE A 501 -17.09 -29.47 20.87
CA ILE A 501 -16.47 -30.65 20.24
C ILE A 501 -15.13 -30.99 20.93
N GLY A 502 -14.26 -29.99 21.12
CA GLY A 502 -12.97 -30.18 21.76
C GLY A 502 -12.03 -31.09 20.96
N GLY A 503 -11.22 -31.89 21.64
CA GLY A 503 -10.24 -32.82 21.06
C GLY A 503 -10.72 -34.28 20.97
N ASN A 504 -12.01 -34.53 21.12
CA ASN A 504 -12.59 -35.87 21.28
C ASN A 504 -12.81 -36.58 19.94
N ALA A 505 -13.01 -37.89 19.97
CA ALA A 505 -13.39 -38.64 18.78
C ALA A 505 -14.78 -38.18 18.26
N PRO A 506 -15.04 -38.26 16.95
CA PRO A 506 -16.35 -37.91 16.42
C PRO A 506 -17.55 -38.64 17.01
N SER A 507 -17.45 -39.95 17.24
CA SER A 507 -18.49 -40.72 17.92
C SER A 507 -18.84 -40.15 19.30
N GLU A 508 -17.83 -39.70 20.05
CA GLU A 508 -17.97 -39.13 21.38
C GLU A 508 -18.60 -37.73 21.36
N TYR A 509 -18.09 -36.81 20.52
CA TYR A 509 -18.62 -35.45 20.49
C TYR A 509 -20.02 -35.39 19.89
N LEU A 510 -20.36 -36.26 18.92
CA LEU A 510 -21.71 -36.35 18.38
C LEU A 510 -22.70 -36.79 19.47
N GLY A 511 -22.31 -37.78 20.28
CA GLY A 511 -23.09 -38.21 21.44
C GLY A 511 -23.22 -37.11 22.50
N ALA A 512 -22.17 -36.32 22.73
CA ALA A 512 -22.21 -35.19 23.64
C ALA A 512 -23.15 -34.08 23.15
N ILE A 513 -23.18 -33.79 21.84
CA ILE A 513 -24.12 -32.83 21.24
C ILE A 513 -25.57 -33.29 21.42
N LEU A 514 -25.87 -34.56 21.12
CA LEU A 514 -27.22 -35.13 21.31
C LEU A 514 -27.70 -35.03 22.76
N LYS A 515 -26.81 -35.22 23.74
CA LYS A 515 -27.16 -35.08 25.16
C LYS A 515 -27.34 -33.64 25.62
N LYS A 516 -26.66 -32.70 24.97
CA LYS A 516 -26.58 -31.30 25.39
C LYS A 516 -27.69 -30.43 24.80
N VAL A 517 -28.20 -30.77 23.62
CA VAL A 517 -29.25 -30.02 22.94
C VAL A 517 -30.59 -30.68 23.21
N ASP A 518 -31.40 -30.04 24.06
CA ASP A 518 -32.73 -30.54 24.43
C ASP A 518 -33.62 -30.74 23.19
N GLY A 519 -34.15 -31.95 23.04
CA GLY A 519 -35.05 -32.32 21.95
C GLY A 519 -34.38 -32.63 20.61
N LEU A 520 -33.05 -32.61 20.50
CA LEU A 520 -32.33 -32.96 19.27
C LEU A 520 -32.38 -34.47 19.02
N THR A 521 -32.93 -34.87 17.87
CA THR A 521 -32.91 -36.27 17.42
C THR A 521 -31.65 -36.61 16.63
N GLU A 522 -31.32 -37.90 16.54
CA GLU A 522 -30.19 -38.36 15.74
C GLU A 522 -30.35 -38.03 14.26
N ASN A 523 -31.55 -38.19 13.70
CA ASN A 523 -31.84 -37.86 12.31
C ASN A 523 -31.64 -36.36 12.01
N GLU A 524 -31.99 -35.48 12.94
CA GLU A 524 -31.76 -34.04 12.80
C GLU A 524 -30.28 -33.70 12.86
N LEU A 525 -29.52 -34.30 13.77
CA LEU A 525 -28.07 -34.11 13.84
C LEU A 525 -27.38 -34.64 12.59
N GLN A 526 -27.78 -35.83 12.11
CA GLN A 526 -27.32 -36.40 10.85
C GLN A 526 -27.52 -35.42 9.70
N ALA A 527 -28.73 -34.89 9.54
CA ALA A 527 -29.03 -33.95 8.47
C ALA A 527 -28.18 -32.65 8.60
N ARG A 528 -27.90 -32.18 9.82
CA ARG A 528 -27.01 -31.02 10.05
C ARG A 528 -25.59 -31.33 9.62
N VAL A 529 -25.03 -32.46 10.05
CA VAL A 529 -23.68 -32.90 9.67
C VAL A 529 -23.56 -33.08 8.14
N GLU A 530 -24.51 -33.77 7.53
CA GLU A 530 -24.53 -34.05 6.09
C GLU A 530 -24.66 -32.78 5.24
N SER A 531 -25.23 -31.69 5.78
CA SER A 531 -25.26 -30.38 5.09
C SER A 531 -23.87 -29.77 4.84
N HIS A 532 -22.82 -30.32 5.45
CA HIS A 532 -21.43 -29.97 5.19
C HIS A 532 -20.72 -30.92 4.21
N PHE A 533 -21.46 -31.84 3.56
CA PHE A 533 -20.91 -32.93 2.76
C PHE A 533 -20.05 -33.89 3.59
N ILE A 534 -20.55 -34.25 4.77
CA ILE A 534 -19.92 -35.20 5.69
C ILE A 534 -20.80 -36.44 5.79
N ASN A 535 -20.26 -37.61 5.46
CA ASN A 535 -20.93 -38.87 5.71
C ASN A 535 -21.06 -39.11 7.22
N TYR A 536 -22.28 -39.04 7.74
CA TYR A 536 -22.55 -39.17 9.17
C TYR A 536 -22.24 -40.57 9.70
N ALA A 537 -22.48 -41.63 8.92
CA ALA A 537 -22.24 -43.00 9.34
C ALA A 537 -20.73 -43.27 9.54
N GLU A 538 -19.91 -42.82 8.60
CA GLU A 538 -18.44 -42.90 8.70
C GLU A 538 -17.90 -42.10 9.88
N LEU A 539 -18.46 -40.90 10.10
CA LEU A 539 -18.11 -40.04 11.22
C LEU A 539 -18.47 -40.69 12.56
N LYS A 540 -19.69 -41.22 12.70
CA LYS A 540 -20.14 -41.91 13.93
C LYS A 540 -19.34 -43.19 14.22
N ALA A 541 -18.79 -43.84 13.20
CA ALA A 541 -17.94 -45.01 13.33
C ALA A 541 -16.45 -44.68 13.58
N ASP A 542 -16.09 -43.40 13.71
CA ASP A 542 -14.71 -42.91 13.79
C ASP A 542 -13.82 -43.37 12.63
N ASN A 543 -14.42 -43.71 11.47
CA ASN A 543 -13.68 -44.19 10.30
C ASN A 543 -13.12 -43.02 9.50
N PHE A 544 -11.96 -42.53 9.91
CA PHE A 544 -11.28 -41.41 9.25
C PHE A 544 -11.10 -41.66 7.74
N ASN A 545 -10.67 -42.86 7.33
CA ASN A 545 -10.37 -43.13 5.91
C ASN A 545 -11.64 -43.11 5.05
N GLY A 546 -12.70 -43.80 5.48
CA GLY A 546 -13.98 -43.83 4.74
C GLY A 546 -14.57 -42.43 4.58
N TYR A 547 -14.68 -41.69 5.69
CA TYR A 547 -15.11 -40.29 5.70
C TYR A 547 -14.26 -39.41 4.79
N PHE A 548 -12.93 -39.52 4.87
CA PHE A 548 -12.01 -38.64 4.16
C PHE A 548 -12.12 -38.79 2.65
N ILE A 549 -12.25 -40.02 2.15
CA ILE A 549 -12.43 -40.29 0.72
C ILE A 549 -13.81 -39.82 0.26
N ASP A 550 -14.88 -40.20 0.96
CA ASP A 550 -16.25 -39.80 0.62
C ASP A 550 -16.40 -38.27 0.53
N ARG A 551 -15.86 -37.56 1.54
CA ARG A 551 -15.89 -36.11 1.55
C ARG A 551 -15.01 -35.48 0.47
N ALA A 552 -13.84 -36.04 0.18
CA ALA A 552 -13.01 -35.56 -0.92
C ALA A 552 -13.81 -35.62 -2.25
N LYS A 553 -14.50 -36.72 -2.54
CA LYS A 553 -15.37 -36.84 -3.72
C LYS A 553 -16.48 -35.79 -3.73
N SER A 554 -17.15 -35.61 -2.60
CA SER A 554 -18.23 -34.63 -2.47
C SER A 554 -17.77 -33.19 -2.67
N LEU A 555 -16.60 -32.82 -2.13
CA LEU A 555 -16.01 -31.50 -2.33
C LEU A 555 -15.57 -31.28 -3.79
N LEU A 556 -15.04 -32.31 -4.47
CA LEU A 556 -14.72 -32.23 -5.89
C LEU A 556 -15.99 -32.03 -6.74
N ASN A 557 -17.08 -32.75 -6.45
CA ASN A 557 -18.36 -32.55 -7.13
C ASN A 557 -18.87 -31.11 -6.94
N LEU A 558 -18.70 -30.54 -5.74
CA LEU A 558 -19.07 -29.15 -5.44
C LEU A 558 -18.22 -28.15 -6.23
N ILE A 559 -16.92 -28.40 -6.36
CA ILE A 559 -15.98 -27.61 -7.17
C ILE A 559 -16.36 -27.68 -8.66
N GLU A 560 -16.64 -28.87 -9.18
CA GLU A 560 -17.06 -29.08 -10.58
C GLU A 560 -18.36 -28.34 -10.90
N LYS A 561 -19.34 -28.41 -9.99
CA LYS A 561 -20.61 -27.68 -10.08
C LYS A 561 -20.38 -26.16 -10.12
N ALA A 562 -19.48 -25.65 -9.28
CA ALA A 562 -19.19 -24.22 -9.18
C ALA A 562 -18.45 -23.68 -10.41
N MET A 563 -17.41 -24.40 -10.88
CA MET A 563 -16.63 -24.04 -12.07
C MET A 563 -17.36 -24.36 -13.37
N ASN A 564 -18.34 -25.27 -13.33
CA ASN A 564 -18.94 -25.89 -14.50
C ASN A 564 -17.86 -26.44 -15.45
N LYS A 565 -16.93 -27.21 -14.86
CA LYS A 565 -15.79 -27.89 -15.49
C LYS A 565 -15.46 -29.16 -14.69
N PRO A 566 -15.09 -30.27 -15.36
CA PRO A 566 -14.68 -31.49 -14.67
C PRO A 566 -13.29 -31.32 -14.02
N VAL A 567 -13.07 -32.02 -12.91
CA VAL A 567 -11.75 -32.26 -12.33
C VAL A 567 -11.25 -33.58 -12.93
N THR A 568 -10.28 -33.50 -13.84
CA THR A 568 -9.95 -34.64 -14.72
C THR A 568 -8.95 -35.63 -14.11
N ASP A 569 -8.30 -35.29 -12.99
CA ASP A 569 -7.23 -36.10 -12.38
C ASP A 569 -7.72 -37.01 -11.24
N ARG A 570 -9.03 -37.24 -11.10
CA ARG A 570 -9.65 -38.00 -9.99
C ARG A 570 -9.21 -39.48 -9.92
N ASP A 571 -8.89 -40.06 -11.06
CA ASP A 571 -8.40 -41.44 -11.22
C ASP A 571 -6.93 -41.50 -11.65
N ALA A 572 -6.23 -40.37 -11.68
CA ALA A 572 -4.83 -40.34 -12.05
C ALA A 572 -3.98 -41.09 -11.00
N GLU A 573 -2.88 -41.70 -11.44
CA GLU A 573 -1.95 -42.46 -10.59
C GLU A 573 -1.51 -41.66 -9.36
N ASN A 574 -1.12 -40.39 -9.53
CA ASN A 574 -0.76 -39.51 -8.42
C ASN A 574 -1.92 -39.28 -7.41
N THR A 575 -3.17 -39.26 -7.85
CA THR A 575 -4.33 -39.13 -6.95
C THR A 575 -4.54 -40.43 -6.17
N LEU A 576 -4.42 -41.60 -6.84
CA LEU A 576 -4.46 -42.90 -6.19
C LEU A 576 -3.37 -43.04 -5.13
N ASP A 577 -2.14 -42.61 -5.43
CA ASP A 577 -1.00 -42.68 -4.52
C ASP A 577 -1.21 -41.82 -3.27
N GLN A 578 -1.73 -40.60 -3.43
CA GLN A 578 -1.89 -39.66 -2.32
C GLN A 578 -3.11 -39.97 -1.44
N PHE A 579 -4.21 -40.45 -2.03
CA PHE A 579 -5.44 -40.75 -1.30
C PHE A 579 -5.59 -42.22 -0.90
N GLY A 580 -4.87 -43.13 -1.57
CA GLY A 580 -5.02 -44.58 -1.41
C GLY A 580 -6.28 -45.14 -2.07
N ALA A 581 -7.03 -44.34 -2.83
CA ALA A 581 -8.26 -44.71 -3.51
C ALA A 581 -8.58 -43.74 -4.65
N SER A 582 -9.36 -44.21 -5.63
CA SER A 582 -9.91 -43.38 -6.70
C SER A 582 -10.91 -42.37 -6.14
N LEU A 583 -10.84 -41.14 -6.65
CA LEU A 583 -11.77 -40.08 -6.30
C LEU A 583 -12.88 -39.88 -7.33
N ALA A 584 -12.94 -40.66 -8.41
CA ALA A 584 -14.02 -40.54 -9.40
C ALA A 584 -15.39 -40.90 -8.83
#